data_AF-A0A6I0SCT6-F1
#
_entry.id   AF-A0A6I0SCT6-F1
#
_cell.length_a   1.000
_cell.length_b   1.000
_cell.length_c   1.000
_cell.angle_alpha   90.00
_cell.angle_beta   90.00
_cell.angle_gamma   90.00
#
_symmetry.space_group_name_H-M   'P 1'
#
loop_
_entity.id
_entity.type
_entity.pdbx_description
1 polymer ?
#
loop_
_entity_poly.entity_id
_entity_poly.type
_entity_poly.pdbx_seq_one_letter_code
_entity_poly.pdbx_strand_id
1 'polypeptide(L)'
;MKLGIRMLGRRPDSILKAGQHRYQRAFIQRLNNGRWHVMQRLPQARYEEGNDDKGRKKRNRLPIQVVKIPMAAPLKQAFDENVDRIRRERLPKELAYALKQQLRIAIKR
;
A
#
# COMPACT_ATOMS: atom_id res chain seq x y z
N MET A 1 -1.88 -27.72 8.14
CA MET A 1 -2.49 -26.86 9.18
C MET A 1 -3.14 -25.64 8.53
N LYS A 2 -4.48 -25.58 8.52
CA LYS A 2 -5.24 -24.50 7.86
C LYS A 2 -5.57 -23.44 8.93
N LEU A 3 -4.68 -22.48 9.15
CA LEU A 3 -4.97 -21.30 9.99
C LEU A 3 -5.94 -20.36 9.26
N GLY A 4 -7.20 -20.79 9.15
CA GLY A 4 -8.30 -19.91 8.80
C GLY A 4 -8.78 -19.24 10.07
N ILE A 5 -8.26 -18.04 10.39
CA ILE A 5 -8.83 -17.20 11.44
C ILE A 5 -10.24 -16.78 10.97
N ARG A 6 -11.23 -17.60 11.33
CA ARG A 6 -12.64 -17.36 11.03
C ARG A 6 -13.15 -16.37 12.07
N MET A 7 -13.08 -15.08 11.77
CA MET A 7 -13.73 -14.04 12.58
C MET A 7 -15.25 -14.10 12.34
N LEU A 8 -15.91 -15.09 12.95
CA LEU A 8 -17.34 -15.10 13.19
C LEU A 8 -17.62 -14.09 14.30
N GLY A 9 -17.79 -12.83 13.92
CA GLY A 9 -17.98 -11.74 14.87
C GLY A 9 -18.55 -10.51 14.21
N ARG A 10 -19.88 -10.47 14.15
CA ARG A 10 -20.70 -9.31 13.79
C ARG A 10 -20.57 -8.23 14.89
N ARG A 11 -19.36 -7.72 15.14
CA ARG A 11 -19.12 -6.65 16.10
C ARG A 11 -19.01 -5.32 15.35
N PRO A 12 -19.90 -4.34 15.62
CA PRO A 12 -19.88 -3.03 14.98
C PRO A 12 -18.54 -2.30 15.11
N ASP A 13 -17.75 -2.64 16.14
CA ASP A 13 -16.54 -1.91 16.54
C ASP A 13 -15.27 -2.77 16.46
N SER A 14 -15.23 -3.77 15.58
CA SER A 14 -14.04 -4.60 15.40
C SER A 14 -12.84 -3.76 14.93
N ILE A 15 -11.72 -3.76 15.68
CA ILE A 15 -10.46 -3.10 15.28
C ILE A 15 -9.50 -4.16 14.74
N LEU A 16 -9.04 -3.97 13.50
CA LEU A 16 -7.94 -4.75 12.93
C LEU A 16 -6.61 -4.04 13.20
N LYS A 17 -5.61 -4.77 13.67
CA LYS A 17 -4.24 -4.28 13.83
C LYS A 17 -3.35 -4.91 12.76
N ALA A 18 -2.57 -4.08 12.06
CA ALA A 18 -1.57 -4.53 11.09
C ALA A 18 -0.30 -3.69 11.26
N GLY A 19 0.74 -4.28 11.85
CA GLY A 19 1.93 -3.54 12.28
C GLY A 19 1.56 -2.41 13.25
N GLN A 20 2.08 -1.20 12.99
CA GLN A 20 1.78 0.00 13.77
C GLN A 20 0.40 0.61 13.46
N HIS A 21 -0.30 0.11 12.43
CA HIS A 21 -1.57 0.69 12.00
C HIS A 21 -2.78 -0.01 12.61
N ARG A 22 -3.80 0.80 12.94
CA ARG A 22 -5.07 0.34 13.52
C ARG A 22 -6.22 0.79 12.62
N TYR A 23 -7.06 -0.16 12.23
CA TYR A 23 -8.18 0.06 11.31
C TYR A 23 -9.50 -0.36 11.95
N GLN A 24 -10.39 0.61 12.17
CA GLN A 24 -11.73 0.33 12.67
C GLN A 24 -12.59 -0.30 11.58
N ARG A 25 -13.42 -1.29 11.95
CA ARG A 25 -14.38 -1.97 11.07
C ARG A 25 -13.75 -2.64 9.86
N ALA A 26 -12.48 -3.02 9.98
CA ALA A 26 -11.70 -3.60 8.90
C ALA A 26 -11.53 -5.12 9.01
N PHE A 27 -11.23 -5.76 7.89
CA PHE A 27 -10.97 -7.20 7.78
C PHE A 27 -9.91 -7.46 6.71
N ILE A 28 -9.31 -8.65 6.71
CA ILE A 28 -8.30 -9.04 5.73
C ILE A 28 -8.94 -9.96 4.70
N GLN A 29 -8.66 -9.72 3.42
CA GLN A 29 -9.07 -10.58 2.31
C GLN A 29 -7.87 -10.91 1.43
N ARG A 30 -7.78 -12.16 0.98
CA ARG A 30 -6.82 -12.56 -0.06
C ARG A 30 -7.42 -12.24 -1.43
N LEU A 31 -6.67 -11.50 -2.25
CA LEU A 31 -7.02 -11.22 -3.63
C LEU A 31 -6.70 -12.40 -4.55
N ASN A 32 -7.21 -12.36 -5.78
CA ASN A 32 -6.93 -13.35 -6.82
C ASN A 32 -5.42 -13.46 -7.16
N ASN A 33 -4.67 -12.37 -7.01
CA ASN A 33 -3.21 -12.33 -7.17
C ASN A 33 -2.44 -12.88 -5.94
N GLY A 34 -3.12 -13.48 -4.97
CA GLY A 34 -2.51 -14.08 -3.78
C GLY A 34 -2.13 -13.10 -2.67
N ARG A 35 -2.23 -11.79 -2.89
CA ARG A 35 -1.88 -10.77 -1.88
C ARG A 35 -2.99 -10.61 -0.84
N TRP A 36 -2.60 -10.41 0.41
CA TRP A 36 -3.52 -10.04 1.49
C TRP A 36 -3.74 -8.52 1.49
N HIS A 37 -4.99 -8.09 1.51
CA HIS A 37 -5.37 -6.69 1.63
C HIS A 37 -6.28 -6.45 2.82
N VAL A 38 -6.05 -5.30 3.46
CA VAL A 38 -6.94 -4.77 4.48
C VAL A 38 -8.07 -4.00 3.81
N MET A 39 -9.29 -4.39 4.14
CA MET A 39 -10.53 -3.85 3.63
C MET A 39 -11.29 -3.19 4.78
N GLN A 40 -11.80 -1.96 4.59
CA GLN A 40 -12.55 -1.24 5.62
C GLN A 40 -14.02 -1.07 5.24
N ARG A 41 -14.92 -1.36 6.19
CA ARG A 41 -16.36 -1.15 6.03
C ARG A 41 -16.74 0.27 6.43
N LEU A 42 -17.30 1.02 5.49
CA LEU A 42 -17.80 2.37 5.78
C LEU A 42 -19.08 2.36 6.65
N PRO A 43 -19.32 3.42 7.44
CA PRO A 43 -20.53 3.58 8.24
C PRO A 43 -21.76 3.98 7.42
N GLN A 44 -21.61 4.74 6.33
CA GLN A 44 -22.72 5.37 5.61
C GLN A 44 -23.84 4.40 5.19
N ALA A 45 -23.52 3.22 4.65
CA ALA A 45 -24.53 2.37 4.03
C ALA A 45 -25.30 1.44 4.99
N ARG A 46 -25.10 1.53 6.32
CA ARG A 46 -25.95 0.75 7.26
C ARG A 46 -27.37 1.31 7.34
N TYR A 47 -27.55 2.59 7.01
CA TYR A 47 -28.80 3.34 7.14
C TYR A 47 -29.26 3.97 5.83
N GLU A 48 -28.75 3.54 4.68
CA GLU A 48 -29.34 3.93 3.40
C GLU A 48 -30.74 3.30 3.33
N GLU A 49 -31.75 4.11 3.67
CA GLU A 49 -33.15 3.74 3.60
C GLU A 49 -33.55 3.44 2.16
N GLY A 50 -34.23 2.32 1.96
CA GLY A 50 -34.68 1.88 0.67
C GLY A 50 -35.17 0.44 0.70
N ASN A 51 -36.14 0.15 -0.15
CA ASN A 51 -36.58 -1.22 -0.42
C ASN A 51 -35.83 -1.77 -1.63
N ASP A 52 -35.60 -3.08 -1.67
CA ASP A 52 -35.18 -3.76 -2.90
C ASP A 52 -36.31 -3.73 -3.94
N ASP A 53 -36.04 -4.19 -5.16
CA ASP A 53 -37.03 -4.27 -6.26
C ASP A 53 -38.24 -5.17 -5.93
N LYS A 54 -38.23 -5.80 -4.74
CA LYS A 54 -39.28 -6.68 -4.19
C LYS A 54 -39.91 -6.12 -2.91
N GLY A 55 -39.68 -4.84 -2.57
CA GLY A 55 -40.31 -4.18 -1.43
C GLY A 55 -39.73 -4.50 -0.04
N ARG A 56 -38.60 -5.22 0.04
CA ARG A 56 -37.98 -5.62 1.31
C ARG A 56 -36.90 -4.62 1.71
N LYS A 57 -36.66 -4.44 3.03
CA LYS A 57 -35.54 -3.63 3.53
C LYS A 57 -34.22 -4.04 2.85
N LYS A 58 -33.65 -3.13 2.07
CA LYS A 58 -32.45 -3.37 1.28
C LYS A 58 -31.28 -3.68 2.22
N ARG A 59 -30.75 -4.90 2.13
CA ARG A 59 -29.54 -5.29 2.86
C ARG A 59 -28.33 -4.78 2.08
N ASN A 60 -27.98 -3.51 2.25
CA ASN A 60 -26.84 -2.94 1.52
C ASN A 60 -25.56 -3.67 1.92
N ARG A 61 -24.94 -4.30 0.90
CA ARG A 61 -23.56 -4.78 1.00
C ARG A 61 -22.72 -3.51 1.13
N LEU A 62 -22.24 -3.24 2.35
CA LEU A 62 -21.52 -2.02 2.69
C LEU A 62 -20.39 -1.77 1.66
N PRO A 63 -20.18 -0.53 1.19
CA PRO A 63 -19.04 -0.22 0.33
C PRO A 63 -17.75 -0.56 1.09
N ILE A 64 -16.97 -1.45 0.50
CA ILE A 64 -15.68 -1.89 1.00
C ILE A 64 -14.63 -0.98 0.35
N GLN A 65 -13.90 -0.23 1.17
CA GLN A 65 -12.73 0.51 0.69
C GLN A 65 -11.46 -0.28 0.95
N VAL A 66 -10.54 -0.25 -0.02
CA VAL A 66 -9.16 -0.67 0.20
C VAL A 66 -8.51 0.37 1.10
N VAL A 67 -7.96 -0.07 2.21
CA VAL A 67 -7.21 0.81 3.11
C VAL A 67 -5.86 1.14 2.47
N LYS A 68 -5.63 2.43 2.22
CA LYS A 68 -4.36 2.94 1.67
C LYS A 68 -3.38 3.18 2.82
N ILE A 69 -2.28 2.43 2.87
CA ILE A 69 -1.15 2.75 3.76
C ILE A 69 -0.37 3.90 3.10
N PRO A 70 -0.12 5.02 3.81
CA PRO A 70 0.62 6.14 3.24
C PRO A 70 2.11 5.77 3.07
N MET A 71 2.47 5.28 1.88
CA MET A 71 3.84 4.86 1.54
C MET A 71 4.67 5.94 0.84
N ALA A 72 4.06 7.07 0.46
CA ALA A 72 4.75 8.10 -0.34
C ALA A 72 5.97 8.68 0.38
N ALA A 73 5.81 9.08 1.66
CA ALA A 73 6.90 9.63 2.46
C ALA A 73 8.05 8.64 2.71
N PRO A 74 7.82 7.41 3.22
CA PRO A 74 8.92 6.47 3.49
C PRO A 74 9.63 6.02 2.21
N LEU A 75 8.91 5.88 1.09
CA LEU A 75 9.55 5.55 -0.19
C LEU A 75 10.41 6.69 -0.71
N LYS A 76 9.94 7.94 -0.60
CA LYS A 76 10.73 9.11 -0.99
C LYS A 76 12.00 9.22 -0.15
N GLN A 77 11.88 9.09 1.17
CA GLN A 77 13.02 9.14 2.08
C GLN A 77 14.07 8.07 1.73
N ALA A 78 13.66 6.82 1.60
CA ALA A 78 14.58 5.72 1.27
C ALA A 78 15.24 5.91 -0.11
N PHE A 79 14.52 6.50 -1.06
CA PHE A 79 15.08 6.83 -2.38
C PHE A 79 16.14 7.93 -2.28
N ASP A 80 15.84 9.04 -1.61
CA ASP A 80 16.76 10.18 -1.46
C ASP A 80 18.05 9.74 -0.72
N GLU A 81 17.93 8.97 0.36
CA GLU A 81 19.07 8.41 1.10
C GLU A 81 19.95 7.52 0.20
N ASN A 82 19.34 6.70 -0.64
CA ASN A 82 20.08 5.81 -1.53
C ASN A 82 20.78 6.58 -2.67
N VAL A 83 20.13 7.62 -3.20
CA VAL A 83 20.74 8.52 -4.20
C VAL A 83 21.98 9.19 -3.60
N ASP A 84 21.88 9.73 -2.39
CA ASP A 84 23.00 10.39 -1.73
C ASP A 84 24.17 9.43 -1.47
N ARG A 85 23.88 8.20 -1.06
CA ARG A 85 24.90 7.15 -0.92
C ARG A 85 25.61 6.85 -2.24
N ILE A 86 24.85 6.61 -3.32
CA ILE A 86 25.41 6.32 -4.65
C ILE A 86 26.24 7.50 -5.17
N ARG A 87 25.79 8.73 -4.93
CA ARG A 87 26.51 9.96 -5.30
C ARG A 87 27.86 10.09 -4.61
N ARG A 88 28.01 9.60 -3.38
CA ARG A 88 29.29 9.64 -2.65
C ARG A 88 30.21 8.49 -3.04
N GLU A 89 29.66 7.29 -3.19
CA GLU A 89 30.47 6.08 -3.35
C GLU A 89 30.83 5.77 -4.81
N ARG A 90 29.86 5.87 -5.73
CA ARG A 90 30.04 5.44 -7.13
C ARG A 90 30.26 6.58 -8.09
N LEU A 91 29.53 7.69 -7.92
CA LEU A 91 29.53 8.77 -8.90
C LEU A 91 30.93 9.36 -9.19
N PRO A 92 31.82 9.61 -8.20
CA PRO A 92 33.13 10.18 -8.48
C PRO A 92 34.01 9.25 -9.32
N LYS A 93 33.90 7.94 -9.11
CA LYS A 93 34.66 6.93 -9.85
C LYS A 93 34.22 6.87 -11.31
N GLU A 94 32.91 6.85 -11.55
CA GLU A 94 32.35 6.84 -12.91
C GLU A 94 32.66 8.17 -13.64
N LEU A 95 32.56 9.31 -12.95
CA LEU A 95 32.91 10.61 -13.51
C LEU A 95 34.40 10.70 -13.87
N ALA A 96 35.29 10.28 -12.97
CA ALA A 96 36.73 10.28 -13.24
C ALA A 96 37.08 9.38 -14.43
N TYR A 97 36.45 8.20 -14.52
CA TYR A 97 36.61 7.32 -15.67
C TYR A 97 36.13 7.98 -16.97
N ALA A 98 34.92 8.54 -16.98
CA ALA A 98 34.36 9.22 -18.14
C ALA A 98 35.23 10.41 -18.59
N LEU A 99 35.68 11.24 -17.66
CA LEU A 99 36.58 12.37 -17.95
C LEU A 99 37.90 11.90 -18.56
N LYS A 100 38.50 10.83 -18.02
CA LYS A 100 39.74 10.25 -18.57
C LYS A 100 39.53 9.76 -20.01
N GLN A 101 38.39 9.14 -20.31
CA GLN A 101 38.07 8.71 -21.68
C GLN A 101 37.88 9.90 -22.61
N GLN A 102 37.18 10.96 -22.16
CA GLN A 102 36.98 12.16 -22.97
C GLN A 102 38.30 12.86 -23.31
N LEU A 103 39.20 13.02 -22.33
CA LEU A 103 40.53 13.58 -22.56
C LEU A 103 41.34 12.72 -23.56
N ARG A 104 41.26 11.39 -23.45
CA ARG A 104 41.94 10.49 -24.39
C ARG A 104 41.46 10.68 -25.83
N ILE A 105 40.16 10.88 -26.04
CA ILE A 105 39.58 11.12 -27.36
C ILE A 105 40.02 12.48 -27.90
N ALA A 106 39.99 13.52 -27.06
CA ALA A 106 40.37 14.87 -27.45
C ALA A 106 41.84 15.00 -27.86
N ILE A 107 42.76 14.31 -27.14
CA ILE A 107 44.21 14.37 -27.38
C ILE A 107 44.65 13.47 -28.55
N LYS A 108 43.93 12.38 -28.84
CA LYS A 108 44.24 11.48 -29.97
C LYS A 108 43.87 12.04 -31.35
N ARG A 109 43.18 13.18 -31.39
CA ARG A 109 42.80 13.89 -32.61
C ARG A 109 43.94 14.79 -33.07
#